data_AF-A0A8T5J5H4-F1
#
_entry.id   AF-A0A8T5J5H4-F1
#
_cell.length_a   1.000
_cell.length_b   1.000
_cell.length_c   1.000
_cell.angle_alpha   90.00
_cell.angle_beta   90.00
_cell.angle_gamma   90.00
#
_symmetry.space_group_name_H-M   'P 1'
#
loop_
_entity.id
_entity.type
_entity.pdbx_description
1 polymer ?
#
loop_
_entity_poly.entity_id
_entity_poly.type
_entity_poly.pdbx_seq_one_letter_code
_entity_poly.pdbx_strand_id
1 'polypeptide(L)'
;MSELLGDVEGLPEEEPVFQSSGAAFEIKSDDGHPVLRMIGIFVFVICGLGVANGLDFISPESGLVRPHEWINGMAKGAPHDSAEFKGQIISDGEPIVNATVVIGIKLESGTLSEMKDQTDMEGKFSFSGATPGLTSIKITRWNADDRHDTVLHRIILNPPSPTESKGYSTINFDLPEVSEFDKEECGNDDLNGSCFREFDYHEEEMEFPLIDESAAGLYIAVGWGMIGLALIASGFAFYGIKKGSRGLIQTSCVLVFFTAGHYYSACLFSIMAFALTFTVPRKSVILEA
;
A
#
# COMPACT_ATOMS: atom_id res chain seq x y z
N MET A 1 19.94 91.86 26.15
CA MET A 1 20.10 90.55 25.49
C MET A 1 20.93 89.57 26.34
N SER A 2 20.96 89.76 27.68
CA SER A 2 21.78 88.97 28.62
C SER A 2 20.92 88.23 29.67
N GLU A 3 19.65 87.95 29.35
CA GLU A 3 18.68 87.34 30.27
C GLU A 3 18.02 86.07 29.69
N LEU A 4 18.62 85.47 28.66
CA LEU A 4 18.14 84.22 28.03
C LEU A 4 19.17 83.08 28.04
N LEU A 5 20.19 83.17 28.90
CA LEU A 5 21.21 82.12 29.07
C LEU A 5 21.30 81.65 30.54
N GLY A 6 20.20 81.77 31.28
CA GLY A 6 20.16 81.45 32.71
C GLY A 6 19.88 79.99 33.06
N ASP A 7 19.75 79.09 32.08
CA ASP A 7 19.29 77.71 32.34
C ASP A 7 19.86 76.69 31.34
N VAL A 8 21.18 76.66 31.21
CA VAL A 8 21.86 75.48 30.65
C VAL A 8 22.62 74.83 31.80
N GLU A 9 21.96 73.88 32.47
CA GLU A 9 22.64 72.89 33.30
C GLU A 9 23.77 72.28 32.45
N GLY A 10 25.01 72.49 32.88
CA GLY A 10 26.17 71.91 32.25
C GLY A 10 26.04 70.38 32.27
N LEU A 11 26.30 69.74 31.13
CA LEU A 11 26.42 68.29 31.05
C LEU A 11 27.39 67.83 32.16
N PRO A 12 27.04 66.80 32.96
CA PRO A 12 27.88 66.36 34.07
C PRO A 12 29.29 65.99 33.61
N GLU A 13 30.32 66.38 34.36
CA GLU A 13 31.75 66.10 34.09
C GLU A 13 32.16 64.64 34.38
N GLU A 14 31.22 63.75 34.69
CA GLU A 14 31.52 62.32 34.83
C GLU A 14 31.42 61.64 33.47
N GLU A 15 32.46 60.86 33.11
CA GLU A 15 32.44 60.02 31.90
C GLU A 15 31.13 59.23 31.86
N PRO A 16 30.40 59.20 30.73
CA PRO A 16 29.15 58.43 30.66
C PRO A 16 29.48 56.96 30.91
N VAL A 17 29.18 56.47 32.12
CA VAL A 17 29.25 55.06 32.45
C VAL A 17 28.07 54.41 31.74
N PHE A 18 28.29 54.00 30.49
CA PHE A 18 27.37 53.10 29.82
C PHE A 18 27.39 51.77 30.59
N GLN A 19 26.41 51.58 31.48
CA GLN A 19 26.10 50.25 31.97
C GLN A 19 25.63 49.44 30.76
N SER A 20 26.48 48.56 30.24
CA SER A 20 26.00 47.54 29.33
C SER A 20 24.96 46.71 30.08
N SER A 21 23.82 46.46 29.46
CA SER A 21 22.70 45.75 30.10
C SER A 21 23.01 44.28 30.42
N GLY A 22 24.24 43.82 30.13
CA GLY A 22 24.61 42.41 30.13
C GLY A 22 23.78 41.56 29.15
N ALA A 23 22.92 42.20 28.34
CA ALA A 23 22.01 41.51 27.44
C ALA A 23 22.79 41.04 26.22
N ALA A 24 23.22 39.79 26.26
CA ALA A 24 23.78 39.06 25.13
C ALA A 24 22.67 38.65 24.16
N PHE A 25 22.77 39.07 22.89
CA PHE A 25 21.91 38.54 21.84
C PHE A 25 22.48 37.22 21.33
N GLU A 26 21.81 36.11 21.66
CA GLU A 26 22.15 34.81 21.13
C GLU A 26 21.58 34.66 19.71
N ILE A 27 22.46 34.74 18.70
CA ILE A 27 22.10 34.39 17.33
C ILE A 27 22.39 32.90 17.13
N LYS A 28 21.36 32.13 16.78
CA LYS A 28 21.54 30.75 16.31
C LYS A 28 22.30 30.80 14.98
N SER A 29 23.58 30.45 15.01
CA SER A 29 24.37 30.25 13.80
C SER A 29 23.79 29.04 13.05
N ASP A 30 23.91 29.04 11.72
CA ASP A 30 23.59 27.84 10.93
C ASP A 30 24.29 26.64 11.57
N ASP A 31 23.51 25.58 11.86
CA ASP A 31 23.94 24.31 12.44
C ASP A 31 24.75 23.52 11.39
N GLY A 32 25.79 24.12 10.82
CA GLY A 32 26.70 23.52 9.83
C GLY A 32 27.63 22.45 10.40
N HIS A 33 27.23 21.78 11.49
CA HIS A 33 28.05 20.77 12.14
C HIS A 33 28.30 19.61 11.17
N PRO A 34 29.56 19.14 10.98
CA PRO A 34 29.88 18.08 10.01
C PRO A 34 29.06 16.79 10.21
N VAL A 35 28.72 16.47 11.47
CA VAL A 35 27.86 15.33 11.81
C VAL A 35 26.45 15.48 11.24
N LEU A 36 25.89 16.70 11.17
CA LEU A 36 24.57 16.92 10.59
C LEU A 36 24.57 16.61 9.08
N ARG A 37 25.66 16.96 8.39
CA ARG A 37 25.86 16.59 6.98
C ARG A 37 25.96 15.08 6.80
N MET A 38 26.67 14.38 7.68
CA MET A 38 26.75 12.91 7.66
C MET A 38 25.39 12.26 7.87
N ILE A 39 24.59 12.76 8.81
CA ILE A 39 23.21 12.30 9.02
C ILE A 39 22.38 12.54 7.74
N GLY A 40 22.48 13.72 7.12
CA GLY A 40 21.79 13.99 5.86
C GLY A 40 22.16 13.02 4.73
N ILE A 41 23.45 12.67 4.59
CA ILE A 41 23.92 11.66 3.62
C ILE A 41 23.35 10.29 3.96
N PHE A 42 23.32 9.92 5.24
CA PHE A 42 22.71 8.67 5.68
C PHE A 42 21.22 8.62 5.33
N VAL A 43 20.50 9.73 5.51
CA VAL A 43 19.08 9.84 5.10
C VAL A 43 18.89 9.63 3.59
N PHE A 44 19.82 10.06 2.73
CA PHE A 44 19.76 9.73 1.31
C PHE A 44 19.82 8.23 1.03
N VAL A 45 20.65 7.49 1.77
CA VAL A 45 20.70 6.03 1.66
C VAL A 45 19.35 5.42 2.06
N ILE A 46 18.74 5.93 3.14
CA ILE A 46 17.42 5.50 3.60
C ILE A 46 16.35 5.81 2.55
N CYS A 47 16.41 6.96 1.88
CA CYS A 47 15.51 7.27 0.77
C CYS A 47 15.67 6.28 -0.40
N GLY A 48 16.90 5.85 -0.70
CA GLY A 48 17.16 4.78 -1.68
C GLY A 48 16.48 3.47 -1.30
N LEU A 49 16.50 3.08 -0.02
CA LEU A 49 15.73 1.94 0.48
C LEU A 49 14.22 2.16 0.33
N GLY A 50 13.73 3.37 0.58
CA GLY A 50 12.33 3.73 0.38
C GLY A 50 11.87 3.57 -1.09
N VAL A 51 12.72 3.95 -2.04
CA VAL A 51 12.46 3.71 -3.47
C VAL A 51 12.47 2.22 -3.78
N ALA A 52 13.46 1.46 -3.27
CA ALA A 52 13.51 0.02 -3.47
C ALA A 52 12.27 -0.70 -2.92
N ASN A 53 11.78 -0.29 -1.74
CA ASN A 53 10.53 -0.79 -1.18
C ASN A 53 9.33 -0.44 -2.07
N GLY A 54 9.27 0.78 -2.60
CA GLY A 54 8.21 1.14 -3.54
C GLY A 54 8.25 0.34 -4.84
N LEU A 55 9.45 0.04 -5.36
CA LEU A 55 9.65 -0.83 -6.54
C LEU A 55 9.18 -2.26 -6.29
N ASP A 56 9.35 -2.76 -5.06
CA ASP A 56 8.86 -4.07 -4.63
C ASP A 56 7.33 -4.13 -4.69
N PHE A 57 6.64 -3.11 -4.18
CA PHE A 57 5.18 -3.03 -4.15
C PHE A 57 4.52 -2.87 -5.53
N ILE A 58 5.18 -2.23 -6.49
CA ILE A 58 4.66 -2.10 -7.87
C ILE A 58 4.92 -3.35 -8.71
N SER A 59 5.65 -4.33 -8.18
CA SER A 59 6.01 -5.57 -8.87
C SER A 59 5.26 -6.76 -8.24
N PRO A 60 3.92 -6.87 -8.43
CA PRO A 60 3.07 -7.77 -7.64
C PRO A 60 3.41 -9.26 -7.80
N GLU A 61 4.06 -9.64 -8.91
CA GLU A 61 4.42 -11.02 -9.22
C GLU A 61 5.85 -11.40 -8.78
N SER A 62 6.77 -10.44 -8.75
CA SER A 62 8.21 -10.69 -8.49
C SER A 62 8.76 -10.04 -7.22
N GLY A 63 7.97 -9.17 -6.59
CA GLY A 63 8.30 -8.52 -5.33
C GLY A 63 8.26 -9.49 -4.14
N LEU A 64 8.92 -9.10 -3.04
CA LEU A 64 8.85 -9.77 -1.74
C LEU A 64 7.49 -9.57 -1.08
N VAL A 65 6.82 -8.45 -1.35
CA VAL A 65 5.44 -8.20 -0.90
C VAL A 65 4.47 -8.51 -2.03
N ARG A 66 3.94 -9.74 -2.02
CA ARG A 66 2.97 -10.20 -3.02
C ARG A 66 1.53 -10.00 -2.52
N PRO A 67 0.64 -9.31 -3.27
CA PRO A 67 -0.74 -9.08 -2.86
C PRO A 67 -1.48 -10.38 -2.53
N HIS A 68 -1.31 -11.40 -3.37
CA HIS A 68 -1.90 -12.73 -3.21
C HIS A 68 -1.58 -13.37 -1.85
N GLU A 69 -0.31 -13.34 -1.45
CA GLU A 69 0.13 -13.91 -0.17
C GLU A 69 -0.38 -13.10 1.03
N TRP A 70 -0.44 -11.78 0.89
CA TRP A 70 -0.89 -10.90 1.97
C TRP A 70 -2.40 -10.98 2.20
N ILE A 71 -3.22 -10.91 1.15
CA ILE A 71 -4.68 -11.05 1.24
C ILE A 71 -5.04 -12.42 1.82
N ASN A 72 -4.41 -13.49 1.31
CA ASN A 72 -4.60 -14.83 1.84
C ASN A 72 -4.12 -14.96 3.30
N GLY A 73 -3.00 -14.31 3.64
CA GLY A 73 -2.47 -14.25 5.01
C GLY A 73 -3.45 -13.60 5.98
N MET A 74 -4.04 -12.46 5.61
CA MET A 74 -5.07 -11.80 6.41
C MET A 74 -6.35 -12.63 6.52
N ALA A 75 -6.74 -13.33 5.45
CA ALA A 75 -7.93 -14.17 5.44
C ALA A 75 -7.87 -15.35 6.43
N LYS A 76 -6.67 -15.88 6.73
CA LYS A 76 -6.51 -16.97 7.72
C LYS A 76 -7.01 -16.63 9.12
N GLY A 77 -7.02 -15.34 9.48
CA GLY A 77 -7.52 -14.86 10.77
C GLY A 77 -8.91 -14.23 10.70
N ALA A 78 -9.53 -14.21 9.53
CA ALA A 78 -10.83 -13.59 9.35
C ALA A 78 -11.97 -14.50 9.86
N PRO A 79 -13.08 -13.93 10.34
CA PRO A 79 -14.26 -14.72 10.68
C PRO A 79 -14.76 -15.53 9.48
N HIS A 80 -15.35 -16.69 9.76
CA HIS A 80 -16.12 -17.40 8.74
C HIS A 80 -17.34 -16.54 8.35
N ASP A 81 -17.82 -16.74 7.13
CA ASP A 81 -18.99 -16.06 6.59
C ASP A 81 -18.89 -14.52 6.52
N SER A 82 -17.66 -13.99 6.47
CA SER A 82 -17.40 -12.54 6.40
C SER A 82 -16.95 -12.06 5.02
N ALA A 83 -17.08 -12.86 3.96
CA ALA A 83 -16.82 -12.44 2.58
C ALA A 83 -18.11 -12.29 1.76
N GLU A 84 -18.16 -11.25 0.95
CA GLU A 84 -19.16 -11.01 -0.08
C GLU A 84 -18.47 -11.09 -1.42
N PHE A 85 -18.93 -11.96 -2.30
CA PHE A 85 -18.31 -12.21 -3.60
C PHE A 85 -19.30 -11.97 -4.72
N LYS A 86 -18.93 -11.12 -5.67
CA LYS A 86 -19.75 -10.76 -6.82
C LYS A 86 -18.90 -10.77 -8.07
N GLY A 87 -19.57 -10.89 -9.21
CA GLY A 87 -18.89 -10.87 -10.49
C GLY A 87 -19.86 -10.93 -11.65
N GLN A 88 -19.28 -10.85 -12.83
CA GLN A 88 -19.97 -11.03 -14.10
C GLN A 88 -19.25 -12.07 -14.93
N ILE A 89 -20.02 -12.90 -15.64
CA ILE A 89 -19.52 -13.93 -16.54
C ILE A 89 -19.89 -13.53 -17.96
N ILE A 90 -18.87 -13.37 -18.80
CA ILE A 90 -18.97 -12.95 -20.20
C ILE A 90 -18.30 -14.02 -21.07
N SER A 91 -18.70 -14.15 -22.32
CA SER A 91 -18.00 -14.92 -23.35
C SER A 91 -18.19 -14.20 -24.70
N ASP A 92 -17.10 -13.90 -25.40
CA ASP A 92 -17.09 -13.10 -26.65
C ASP A 92 -17.85 -11.75 -26.52
N GLY A 93 -17.69 -11.08 -25.39
CA GLY A 93 -18.33 -9.80 -25.11
C GLY A 93 -19.81 -9.86 -24.73
N GLU A 94 -20.44 -11.03 -24.76
CA GLU A 94 -21.84 -11.24 -24.39
C GLU A 94 -21.99 -11.89 -23.00
N PRO A 95 -22.97 -11.47 -22.17
CA PRO A 95 -23.18 -12.06 -20.85
C PRO A 95 -23.76 -13.48 -20.94
N ILE A 96 -23.24 -14.40 -20.13
CA ILE A 96 -23.74 -15.78 -20.09
C ILE A 96 -24.88 -15.88 -19.08
N VAL A 97 -26.09 -16.14 -19.58
CA VAL A 97 -27.31 -16.28 -18.77
C VAL A 97 -27.47 -17.72 -18.29
N ASN A 98 -27.93 -17.90 -17.04
CA ASN A 98 -28.23 -19.20 -16.44
C ASN A 98 -27.02 -20.16 -16.33
N ALA A 99 -25.80 -19.62 -16.30
CA ALA A 99 -24.62 -20.38 -15.92
C ALA A 99 -24.69 -20.72 -14.43
N THR A 100 -24.25 -21.93 -14.07
CA THR A 100 -24.14 -22.35 -12.67
C THR A 100 -22.76 -21.99 -12.14
N VAL A 101 -22.72 -21.21 -11.07
CA VAL A 101 -21.48 -20.84 -10.38
C VAL A 101 -21.44 -21.55 -9.05
N VAL A 102 -20.34 -22.26 -8.77
CA VAL A 102 -20.13 -22.97 -7.51
C VAL A 102 -18.80 -22.54 -6.91
N ILE A 103 -18.80 -22.17 -5.63
CA ILE A 103 -17.58 -21.87 -4.89
C ILE A 103 -17.40 -22.83 -3.72
N GLY A 104 -16.15 -23.20 -3.45
CA GLY A 104 -15.79 -23.88 -2.22
C GLY A 104 -15.88 -22.93 -1.02
N ILE A 105 -16.37 -23.42 0.10
CA ILE A 105 -16.35 -22.72 1.39
C ILE A 105 -15.87 -23.66 2.50
N LYS A 106 -15.34 -23.06 3.56
CA LYS A 106 -14.91 -23.79 4.74
C LYS A 106 -15.72 -23.32 5.94
N LEU A 107 -16.54 -24.22 6.47
CA LEU A 107 -17.36 -23.96 7.65
C LEU A 107 -16.48 -23.82 8.90
N GLU A 108 -17.04 -23.24 9.96
CA GLU A 108 -16.36 -23.09 11.27
C GLU A 108 -15.87 -24.43 11.83
N SER A 109 -16.57 -25.54 11.54
CA SER A 109 -16.18 -26.89 11.93
C SER A 109 -14.92 -27.41 11.22
N GLY A 110 -14.42 -26.68 10.22
CA GLY A 110 -13.35 -27.10 9.32
C GLY A 110 -13.80 -28.00 8.18
N THR A 111 -15.10 -28.31 8.09
CA THR A 111 -15.70 -29.09 7.00
C THR A 111 -15.74 -28.26 5.71
N LEU A 112 -15.39 -28.89 4.59
CA LEU A 112 -15.55 -28.30 3.26
C LEU A 112 -17.02 -28.40 2.83
N SER A 113 -17.56 -27.31 2.32
CA SER A 113 -18.90 -27.22 1.74
C SER A 113 -18.83 -26.41 0.45
N GLU A 114 -19.93 -26.37 -0.28
CA GLU A 114 -20.04 -25.59 -1.52
C GLU A 114 -21.21 -24.60 -1.40
N MET A 115 -21.08 -23.45 -2.05
CA MET A 115 -22.21 -22.57 -2.32
C MET A 115 -22.44 -22.49 -3.82
N LYS A 116 -23.71 -22.41 -4.21
CA LYS A 116 -24.12 -22.37 -5.61
C LYS A 116 -25.03 -21.18 -5.88
N ASP A 117 -24.80 -20.53 -7.02
CA ASP A 117 -25.62 -19.46 -7.56
C ASP A 117 -25.84 -19.67 -9.06
N GLN A 118 -26.78 -18.94 -9.65
CA GLN A 118 -27.01 -18.91 -11.10
C GLN A 118 -26.93 -17.49 -11.63
N THR A 119 -26.31 -17.33 -12.80
CA THR A 119 -26.19 -16.01 -13.41
C THR A 119 -27.53 -15.46 -13.88
N ASP A 120 -27.71 -14.15 -13.70
CA ASP A 120 -28.88 -13.41 -14.17
C ASP A 120 -28.82 -13.07 -15.68
N MET A 121 -29.77 -12.26 -16.16
CA MET A 121 -29.84 -11.82 -17.57
C MET A 121 -28.64 -10.95 -18.00
N GLU A 122 -27.92 -10.37 -17.04
CA GLU A 122 -26.71 -9.58 -17.29
C GLU A 122 -25.44 -10.42 -17.05
N GLY A 123 -25.57 -11.73 -16.80
CA GLY A 123 -24.45 -12.63 -16.52
C GLY A 123 -23.86 -12.46 -15.13
N LYS A 124 -24.54 -11.79 -14.20
CA LYS A 124 -24.03 -11.49 -12.85
C LYS A 124 -24.41 -12.57 -11.85
N PHE A 125 -23.54 -12.77 -10.87
CA PHE A 125 -23.75 -13.68 -9.73
C PHE A 125 -23.35 -12.97 -8.41
N SER A 126 -23.85 -13.47 -7.28
CA SER A 126 -23.56 -12.91 -5.96
C SER A 126 -23.66 -13.96 -4.85
N PHE A 127 -22.56 -14.14 -4.13
CA PHE A 127 -22.48 -14.93 -2.91
C PHE A 127 -22.38 -14.03 -1.68
N SER A 128 -23.21 -14.30 -0.67
CA SER A 128 -23.15 -13.62 0.62
C SER A 128 -22.81 -14.61 1.72
N GLY A 129 -21.92 -14.20 2.63
CA GLY A 129 -21.50 -15.05 3.74
C GLY A 129 -20.53 -16.14 3.33
N ALA A 130 -19.61 -15.86 2.41
CA ALA A 130 -18.52 -16.77 2.07
C ALA A 130 -17.39 -16.73 3.09
N THR A 131 -16.60 -17.80 3.13
CA THR A 131 -15.36 -17.84 3.90
C THR A 131 -14.27 -17.06 3.15
N PRO A 132 -13.66 -16.02 3.74
CA PRO A 132 -12.55 -15.32 3.11
C PRO A 132 -11.34 -16.23 2.86
N GLY A 133 -10.52 -15.87 1.89
CA GLY A 133 -9.26 -16.54 1.59
C GLY A 133 -9.32 -17.36 0.31
N LEU A 134 -8.34 -18.24 0.18
CA LEU A 134 -8.15 -19.05 -1.02
C LEU A 134 -9.26 -20.10 -1.17
N THR A 135 -9.93 -20.09 -2.31
CA THR A 135 -10.94 -21.09 -2.68
C THR A 135 -10.93 -21.37 -4.18
N SER A 136 -11.68 -22.37 -4.61
CA SER A 136 -11.94 -22.67 -6.02
C SER A 136 -13.33 -22.20 -6.42
N ILE A 137 -13.45 -21.78 -7.68
CA ILE A 137 -14.71 -21.50 -8.34
C ILE A 137 -14.83 -22.41 -9.55
N LYS A 138 -16.02 -22.98 -9.72
CA LYS A 138 -16.44 -23.78 -10.86
C LYS A 138 -17.60 -23.08 -11.54
N ILE A 139 -17.43 -22.76 -12.81
CA ILE A 139 -18.44 -22.11 -13.64
C ILE A 139 -18.87 -23.09 -14.71
N THR A 140 -20.15 -23.43 -14.76
CA THR A 140 -20.70 -24.35 -15.77
C THR A 140 -21.72 -23.63 -16.64
N ARG A 141 -21.42 -23.51 -17.94
CA ARG A 141 -22.33 -23.04 -18.99
C ARG A 141 -23.14 -24.23 -19.53
N TRP A 142 -24.46 -24.11 -19.46
CA TRP A 142 -25.40 -25.12 -19.95
C TRP A 142 -25.77 -24.85 -21.41
N ASN A 143 -25.15 -25.58 -22.32
CA ASN A 143 -25.49 -25.53 -23.75
C ASN A 143 -26.70 -26.41 -24.09
N ALA A 144 -27.39 -26.04 -25.18
CA ALA A 144 -28.62 -26.71 -25.63
C ALA A 144 -28.39 -28.05 -26.35
N ASP A 145 -27.15 -28.36 -26.71
CA ASP A 145 -26.72 -29.59 -27.39
C ASP A 145 -26.31 -30.69 -26.40
N ASP A 146 -26.64 -30.52 -25.11
CA ASP A 146 -26.23 -31.38 -23.99
C ASP A 146 -24.69 -31.54 -23.85
N ARG A 147 -23.90 -30.64 -24.45
CA ARG A 147 -22.45 -30.52 -24.27
C ARG A 147 -22.12 -29.30 -23.44
N HIS A 148 -22.07 -29.47 -22.12
CA HIS A 148 -21.88 -28.37 -21.18
C HIS A 148 -20.40 -28.04 -20.99
N ASP A 149 -20.12 -26.76 -20.79
CA ASP A 149 -18.76 -26.25 -20.67
C ASP A 149 -18.49 -25.85 -19.24
N THR A 150 -17.39 -26.31 -18.67
CA THR A 150 -17.00 -26.03 -17.30
C THR A 150 -15.62 -25.40 -17.27
N VAL A 151 -15.49 -24.35 -16.48
CA VAL A 151 -14.21 -23.72 -16.20
C VAL A 151 -13.97 -23.74 -14.70
N LEU A 152 -12.74 -24.09 -14.32
CA LEU A 152 -12.27 -24.13 -12.96
C LEU A 152 -11.18 -23.08 -12.78
N HIS A 153 -11.39 -22.17 -11.82
CA HIS A 153 -10.39 -21.19 -11.41
C HIS A 153 -10.11 -21.28 -9.91
N ARG A 154 -8.96 -20.77 -9.51
CA ARG A 154 -8.55 -20.55 -8.15
C ARG A 154 -8.61 -19.06 -7.83
N ILE A 155 -9.36 -18.70 -6.80
CA ILE A 155 -9.62 -17.31 -6.42
C ILE A 155 -9.25 -17.05 -4.97
N ILE A 156 -8.98 -15.79 -4.63
CA ILE A 156 -8.87 -15.34 -3.24
C ILE A 156 -10.00 -14.35 -2.94
N LEU A 157 -10.81 -14.69 -1.94
CA LEU A 157 -11.82 -13.79 -1.40
C LEU A 157 -11.22 -12.87 -0.34
N ASN A 158 -11.55 -11.58 -0.44
CA ASN A 158 -11.01 -10.55 0.43
C ASN A 158 -11.55 -10.71 1.86
N PRO A 159 -10.70 -10.56 2.88
CA PRO A 159 -11.15 -10.48 4.26
C PRO A 159 -11.73 -9.09 4.59
N PRO A 160 -12.44 -8.97 5.72
CA PRO A 160 -12.89 -7.67 6.22
C PRO A 160 -11.72 -6.73 6.49
N SER A 161 -11.94 -5.44 6.23
CA SER A 161 -11.01 -4.37 6.57
C SER A 161 -11.26 -3.88 8.01
N PRO A 162 -10.32 -3.19 8.68
CA PRO A 162 -10.54 -2.66 10.03
C PRO A 162 -11.76 -1.72 10.16
N THR A 163 -12.23 -1.15 9.04
CA THR A 163 -13.37 -0.24 8.97
C THR A 163 -14.67 -0.93 8.56
N GLU A 164 -14.64 -2.19 8.15
CA GLU A 164 -15.79 -2.91 7.59
C GLU A 164 -15.93 -4.30 8.21
N SER A 165 -17.16 -4.72 8.51
CA SER A 165 -17.43 -6.04 9.10
C SER A 165 -17.34 -7.18 8.08
N LYS A 166 -17.32 -6.88 6.79
CA LYS A 166 -17.26 -7.85 5.68
C LYS A 166 -16.22 -7.43 4.66
N GLY A 167 -15.57 -8.40 4.04
CA GLY A 167 -14.69 -8.20 2.90
C GLY A 167 -15.49 -8.33 1.61
N TYR A 168 -15.23 -7.46 0.64
CA TYR A 168 -15.88 -7.47 -0.66
C TYR A 168 -14.89 -7.87 -1.74
N SER A 169 -15.30 -8.78 -2.61
CA SER A 169 -14.54 -9.20 -3.78
C SER A 169 -15.41 -9.08 -5.02
N THR A 170 -14.89 -8.38 -6.03
CA THR A 170 -15.46 -8.32 -7.37
C THR A 170 -14.48 -8.92 -8.37
N ILE A 171 -14.81 -10.07 -8.94
CA ILE A 171 -13.99 -10.73 -9.97
C ILE A 171 -14.90 -11.07 -11.14
N ASN A 172 -14.55 -10.58 -12.33
CA ASN A 172 -15.25 -10.90 -13.57
C ASN A 172 -14.50 -12.00 -14.30
N PHE A 173 -15.25 -12.88 -14.98
CA PHE A 173 -14.70 -14.00 -15.72
C PHE A 173 -15.06 -13.87 -17.19
N ASP A 174 -14.06 -14.07 -18.04
CA ASP A 174 -14.24 -14.21 -19.48
C ASP A 174 -14.05 -15.69 -19.82
N LEU A 175 -15.15 -16.34 -20.22
CA LEU A 175 -15.16 -17.75 -20.56
C LEU A 175 -14.76 -17.94 -22.03
N PRO A 176 -13.95 -18.97 -22.33
CA PRO A 176 -13.63 -19.32 -23.70
C PRO A 176 -14.89 -19.53 -24.55
N GLU A 177 -14.76 -19.23 -25.84
CA GLU A 177 -15.81 -19.51 -26.80
C GLU A 177 -16.14 -21.01 -26.83
N VAL A 178 -17.38 -21.35 -27.16
CA VAL A 178 -17.82 -22.74 -27.32
C VAL A 178 -16.95 -23.50 -28.32
N SER A 179 -16.44 -22.81 -29.34
CA SER A 179 -15.55 -23.36 -30.38
C SER A 179 -14.21 -23.85 -29.83
N GLU A 180 -13.74 -23.28 -28.72
CA GLU A 180 -12.49 -23.71 -28.08
C GLU A 180 -12.69 -25.00 -27.28
N PHE A 181 -13.85 -25.12 -26.62
CA PHE A 181 -14.24 -26.35 -25.91
C PHE A 181 -14.43 -27.54 -26.88
N ASP A 182 -14.72 -27.33 -28.16
CA ASP A 182 -14.83 -28.42 -29.14
C ASP A 182 -13.55 -29.25 -29.31
N LYS A 183 -12.40 -28.73 -28.86
CA LYS A 183 -11.10 -29.43 -28.86
C LYS A 183 -10.94 -30.36 -27.66
N GLU A 184 -11.67 -30.11 -26.57
CA GLU A 184 -11.58 -30.86 -25.34
C GLU A 184 -12.43 -32.13 -25.39
N GLU A 185 -11.90 -33.20 -24.80
CA GLU A 185 -12.61 -34.47 -24.69
C GLU A 185 -13.69 -34.38 -23.59
N CYS A 186 -14.78 -35.15 -23.76
CA CYS A 186 -15.83 -35.23 -22.76
C CYS A 186 -15.29 -35.92 -21.51
N GLY A 187 -15.29 -35.23 -20.36
CA GLY A 187 -14.75 -35.75 -19.10
C GLY A 187 -15.55 -36.90 -18.49
N ASN A 188 -16.79 -37.14 -18.96
CA ASN A 188 -17.65 -38.25 -18.52
C ASN A 188 -18.57 -38.72 -19.66
N ASP A 189 -18.31 -39.91 -20.22
CA ASP A 189 -19.15 -40.53 -21.27
C ASP A 189 -20.40 -41.25 -20.70
N ASP A 190 -20.51 -41.38 -19.37
CA ASP A 190 -21.49 -42.26 -18.70
C ASP A 190 -22.82 -41.58 -18.29
N LEU A 191 -23.01 -40.29 -18.57
CA LEU A 191 -24.20 -39.53 -18.17
C LEU A 191 -25.22 -39.38 -19.31
N ASN A 192 -25.96 -40.43 -19.67
CA ASN A 192 -27.17 -40.36 -20.52
C ASN A 192 -27.09 -39.46 -21.77
N GLY A 193 -25.91 -39.34 -22.40
CA GLY A 193 -25.69 -38.48 -23.57
C GLY A 193 -25.32 -37.01 -23.27
N SER A 194 -25.31 -36.57 -22.01
CA SER A 194 -24.75 -35.27 -21.60
C SER A 194 -23.24 -35.36 -21.41
N CYS A 195 -22.52 -34.40 -21.99
CA CYS A 195 -21.06 -34.30 -21.96
C CYS A 195 -20.65 -33.04 -21.21
N PHE A 196 -19.60 -33.14 -20.38
CA PHE A 196 -18.96 -32.00 -19.74
C PHE A 196 -17.55 -31.84 -20.30
N ARG A 197 -17.24 -30.65 -20.82
CA ARG A 197 -15.93 -30.25 -21.33
C ARG A 197 -15.32 -29.29 -20.33
N GLU A 198 -14.10 -29.53 -19.89
CA GLU A 198 -13.52 -28.84 -18.74
C GLU A 198 -12.22 -28.15 -19.11
N PHE A 199 -12.12 -26.85 -18.81
CA PHE A 199 -10.84 -26.15 -18.71
C PHE A 199 -10.50 -25.95 -17.25
N ASP A 200 -9.36 -26.49 -16.83
CA ASP A 200 -8.84 -26.34 -15.48
C ASP A 200 -7.61 -25.43 -15.44
N TYR A 201 -7.80 -24.22 -14.89
CA TYR A 201 -6.72 -23.25 -14.70
C TYR A 201 -6.00 -23.41 -13.36
N HIS A 202 -6.36 -24.39 -12.52
CA HIS A 202 -5.79 -24.54 -11.17
C HIS A 202 -4.26 -24.65 -11.17
N GLU A 203 -3.67 -25.36 -12.14
CA GLU A 203 -2.21 -25.54 -12.23
C GLU A 203 -1.50 -24.22 -12.57
N GLU A 204 -2.07 -23.44 -13.49
CA GLU A 204 -1.54 -22.15 -13.93
C GLU A 204 -1.68 -21.09 -12.83
N GLU A 205 -2.77 -21.15 -12.07
CA GLU A 205 -3.12 -20.22 -11.00
C GLU A 205 -2.59 -20.65 -9.62
N MET A 206 -1.67 -21.62 -9.56
CA MET A 206 -1.05 -22.08 -8.31
C MET A 206 -0.27 -20.97 -7.61
N GLU A 207 0.49 -20.18 -8.38
CA GLU A 207 1.32 -19.09 -7.85
C GLU A 207 0.53 -17.77 -7.75
N PHE A 208 -0.32 -17.49 -8.74
CA PHE A 208 -1.11 -16.26 -8.84
C PHE A 208 -2.60 -16.58 -9.03
N PRO A 209 -3.33 -16.92 -7.96
CA PRO A 209 -4.78 -17.08 -8.03
C PRO A 209 -5.46 -15.75 -8.32
N LEU A 210 -6.64 -15.77 -8.93
CA LEU A 210 -7.37 -14.55 -9.26
C LEU A 210 -7.78 -13.79 -8.00
N ILE A 211 -7.57 -12.48 -8.03
CA ILE A 211 -7.92 -11.55 -6.95
C ILE A 211 -8.75 -10.40 -7.49
N ASP A 212 -9.42 -9.70 -6.59
CA ASP A 212 -10.09 -8.44 -6.94
C ASP A 212 -9.05 -7.42 -7.46
N GLU A 213 -9.24 -6.94 -8.69
CA GLU A 213 -8.37 -5.95 -9.32
C GLU A 213 -8.25 -4.65 -8.51
N SER A 214 -9.31 -4.26 -7.81
CA SER A 214 -9.30 -3.06 -6.97
C SER A 214 -8.36 -3.23 -5.76
N ALA A 215 -8.31 -4.43 -5.20
CA ALA A 215 -7.38 -4.77 -4.12
C ALA A 215 -5.94 -4.75 -4.65
N ALA A 216 -5.68 -5.33 -5.82
CA ALA A 216 -4.36 -5.30 -6.46
C ALA A 216 -3.88 -3.86 -6.76
N GLY A 217 -4.78 -3.02 -7.28
CA GLY A 217 -4.50 -1.62 -7.62
C GLY A 217 -4.08 -0.79 -6.40
N LEU A 218 -4.63 -1.06 -5.22
CA LEU A 218 -4.25 -0.36 -3.99
C LEU A 218 -2.77 -0.58 -3.64
N TYR A 219 -2.23 -1.78 -3.85
CA TYR A 219 -0.80 -2.04 -3.57
C TYR A 219 0.11 -1.27 -4.50
N ILE A 220 -0.20 -1.27 -5.79
CA ILE A 220 0.57 -0.55 -6.80
C ILE A 220 0.54 0.95 -6.46
N ALA A 221 -0.62 1.48 -6.07
CA ALA A 221 -0.76 2.87 -5.63
C ALA A 221 0.09 3.17 -4.38
N VAL A 222 0.11 2.27 -3.39
CA VAL A 222 0.98 2.39 -2.21
C VAL A 222 2.45 2.41 -2.61
N GLY A 223 2.88 1.54 -3.52
CA GLY A 223 4.25 1.50 -4.05
C GLY A 223 4.67 2.83 -4.68
N TRP A 224 3.84 3.39 -5.56
CA TRP A 224 4.06 4.73 -6.12
C TRP A 224 4.07 5.83 -5.05
N GLY A 225 3.20 5.72 -4.04
CA GLY A 225 3.20 6.59 -2.88
C GLY A 225 4.53 6.57 -2.13
N MET A 226 5.10 5.39 -1.91
CA MET A 226 6.42 5.24 -1.26
C MET A 226 7.54 5.87 -2.09
N ILE A 227 7.55 5.65 -3.41
CA ILE A 227 8.54 6.25 -4.32
C ILE A 227 8.44 7.78 -4.27
N GLY A 228 7.22 8.32 -4.40
CA GLY A 228 6.98 9.77 -4.33
C GLY A 228 7.43 10.37 -3.00
N LEU A 229 7.11 9.71 -1.88
CA LEU A 229 7.51 10.15 -0.55
C LEU A 229 9.03 10.13 -0.36
N ALA A 230 9.71 9.08 -0.86
CA ALA A 230 11.17 8.97 -0.82
C ALA A 230 11.87 10.06 -1.64
N LEU A 231 11.31 10.45 -2.80
CA LEU A 231 11.84 11.54 -3.62
C LEU A 231 11.67 12.89 -2.94
N ILE A 232 10.50 13.16 -2.35
CA ILE A 232 10.27 14.39 -1.57
C ILE A 232 11.21 14.45 -0.37
N ALA A 233 11.34 13.35 0.37
CA ALA A 233 12.28 13.23 1.49
C ALA A 233 13.72 13.50 1.05
N SER A 234 14.15 12.97 -0.10
CA SER A 234 15.47 13.23 -0.68
C SER A 234 15.70 14.72 -0.96
N GLY A 235 14.67 15.43 -1.46
CA GLY A 235 14.71 16.88 -1.62
C GLY A 235 14.95 17.62 -0.30
N PHE A 236 14.22 17.26 0.75
CA PHE A 236 14.43 17.83 2.09
C PHE A 236 15.84 17.53 2.63
N ALA A 237 16.36 16.32 2.43
CA ALA A 237 17.73 15.97 2.82
C ALA A 237 18.76 16.82 2.06
N PHE A 238 18.58 17.00 0.74
CA PHE A 238 19.46 17.83 -0.10
C PHE A 238 19.56 19.27 0.42
N TYR A 239 18.41 19.92 0.56
CA TYR A 239 18.35 21.31 1.03
C TYR A 239 18.78 21.43 2.50
N GLY A 240 18.48 20.42 3.32
CA GLY A 240 18.94 20.33 4.70
C GLY A 240 20.45 20.31 4.82
N ILE A 241 21.15 19.50 4.01
CA ILE A 241 22.61 19.47 3.94
C ILE A 241 23.16 20.82 3.45
N LYS A 242 22.60 21.35 2.35
CA LYS A 242 23.09 22.60 1.73
C LYS A 242 22.98 23.81 2.66
N LYS A 243 21.91 23.89 3.47
CA LYS A 243 21.66 25.00 4.40
C LYS A 243 22.08 24.71 5.83
N GLY A 244 22.65 23.53 6.14
CA GLY A 244 22.91 23.12 7.52
C GLY A 244 21.66 23.10 8.40
N SER A 245 20.48 22.86 7.81
CA SER A 245 19.21 22.96 8.52
C SER A 245 18.82 21.62 9.14
N ARG A 246 18.90 21.55 10.47
CA ARG A 246 18.47 20.38 11.23
C ARG A 246 17.00 20.05 11.02
N GLY A 247 16.13 21.06 10.98
CA GLY A 247 14.69 20.88 10.80
C GLY A 247 14.36 20.18 9.47
N LEU A 248 15.02 20.57 8.37
CA LEU A 248 14.79 19.93 7.06
C LEU A 248 15.23 18.46 7.04
N ILE A 249 16.34 18.13 7.71
CA ILE A 249 16.79 16.73 7.83
C ILE A 249 15.83 15.92 8.70
N GLN A 250 15.31 16.51 9.78
CA GLN A 250 14.30 15.87 10.63
C GLN A 250 13.01 15.58 9.85
N THR A 251 12.53 16.55 9.05
CA THR A 251 11.37 16.34 8.17
C THR A 251 11.62 15.23 7.17
N SER A 252 12.82 15.18 6.57
CA SER A 252 13.21 14.10 5.65
C SER A 252 13.15 12.72 6.33
N CYS A 253 13.65 12.59 7.56
CA CYS A 253 13.54 11.36 8.34
C CYS A 253 12.06 10.96 8.54
N VAL A 254 11.22 11.90 9.00
CA VAL A 254 9.79 11.62 9.23
C VAL A 254 9.08 11.16 7.96
N LEU A 255 9.39 11.76 6.81
CA LEU A 255 8.79 11.35 5.54
C LEU A 255 9.24 9.94 5.14
N VAL A 256 10.55 9.67 5.16
CA VAL A 256 11.07 8.34 4.75
C VAL A 256 10.76 7.23 5.76
N PHE A 257 10.27 7.56 6.96
CA PHE A 257 9.78 6.57 7.92
C PHE A 257 8.58 5.77 7.37
N PHE A 258 7.71 6.40 6.60
CA PHE A 258 6.49 5.76 6.07
C PHE A 258 6.74 4.91 4.82
N THR A 259 7.97 4.85 4.30
CA THR A 259 8.34 3.97 3.17
C THR A 259 8.79 2.60 3.67
N ALA A 260 8.02 2.03 4.61
CA ALA A 260 8.33 0.75 5.24
C ALA A 260 8.05 -0.42 4.26
N GLY A 261 9.10 -1.10 3.83
CA GLY A 261 9.00 -2.35 3.08
C GLY A 261 9.08 -3.59 3.98
N HIS A 262 9.18 -4.76 3.35
CA HIS A 262 9.17 -6.09 3.99
C HIS A 262 10.10 -6.21 5.20
N TYR A 263 11.33 -5.66 5.11
CA TYR A 263 12.34 -5.76 6.17
C TYR A 263 12.31 -4.62 7.20
N TYR A 264 11.38 -3.66 7.09
CA TYR A 264 11.32 -2.49 7.99
C TYR A 264 12.63 -1.68 8.08
N SER A 265 13.54 -1.85 7.12
CA SER A 265 14.89 -1.24 7.15
C SER A 265 14.83 0.28 7.05
N ALA A 266 14.02 0.81 6.13
CA ALA A 266 13.83 2.24 5.94
C ALA A 266 13.30 2.93 7.22
N CYS A 267 12.29 2.36 7.87
CA CYS A 267 11.70 2.96 9.06
C CYS A 267 12.62 2.87 10.29
N LEU A 268 13.32 1.75 10.50
CA LEU A 268 14.27 1.59 11.62
C LEU A 268 15.46 2.55 11.48
N PHE A 269 16.08 2.61 10.29
CA PHE A 269 17.19 3.52 10.05
C PHE A 269 16.74 4.98 10.08
N SER A 270 15.51 5.28 9.67
CA SER A 270 14.95 6.62 9.80
C SER A 270 14.81 7.08 11.25
N ILE A 271 14.27 6.23 12.14
CA ILE A 271 14.20 6.54 13.58
C ILE A 271 15.60 6.80 14.13
N MET A 272 16.58 5.97 13.77
CA MET A 272 17.96 6.15 14.19
C MET A 272 18.55 7.47 13.69
N ALA A 273 18.37 7.80 12.42
CA ALA A 273 18.82 9.06 11.83
C ALA A 273 18.16 10.27 12.51
N PHE A 274 16.86 10.19 12.78
CA PHE A 274 16.11 11.21 13.50
C PHE A 274 16.66 11.41 14.91
N ALA A 275 16.91 10.33 15.67
CA ALA A 275 17.49 10.39 17.01
C ALA A 275 18.89 11.03 16.99
N LEU A 276 19.73 10.69 16.01
CA LEU A 276 21.07 11.29 15.84
C LEU A 276 21.03 12.80 15.58
N THR A 277 19.94 13.34 15.04
CA THR A 277 19.82 14.81 14.92
C THR A 277 19.82 15.51 16.27
N PHE A 278 19.38 14.84 17.36
CA PHE A 278 19.37 15.41 18.70
C PHE A 278 20.73 15.47 19.37
N THR A 279 21.67 14.62 18.94
CA THR A 279 23.03 14.60 19.49
C THR A 279 23.93 15.67 18.87
N VAL A 280 23.47 16.36 17.81
CA VAL A 280 24.23 17.44 17.18
C VAL A 280 24.19 18.69 18.07
N PRO A 281 25.36 19.18 18.54
CA PRO A 281 25.42 20.38 19.37
C PRO A 281 24.95 21.60 18.58
N ARG A 282 24.14 22.44 19.22
CA ARG A 282 23.68 23.71 18.62
C ARG A 282 24.82 24.72 18.66
N LYS A 283 25.09 25.37 17.54
CA LYS A 283 26.07 26.46 17.51
C LYS A 283 25.38 27.78 17.82
N SER A 284 25.48 28.23 19.07
CA SER A 284 25.04 29.56 19.49
C SER A 284 26.21 30.54 19.39
N VAL A 285 26.00 31.67 18.71
CA VAL A 285 26.95 32.79 18.74
C VAL A 285 26.36 33.84 19.67
N ILE A 286 27.10 34.17 20.72
CA ILE A 286 26.78 35.28 21.62
C ILE A 286 27.34 36.54 20.97
N LEU A 287 26.46 37.47 20.58
CA LEU A 287 26.88 38.83 20.26
C LEU A 287 26.87 39.63 21.55
N GLU A 288 28.05 40.11 21.96
CA GLU A 288 28.19 41.13 23.00
C GLU A 288 27.74 42.47 22.40
N ALA A 289 26.85 43.17 23.13
CA ALA A 289 26.33 44.48 22.76
C ALA A 289 27.15 45.60 23.40
#